data_AF-A0A352J0R6-F1
#
_entry.id   AF-A0A352J0R6-F1
#
_cell.length_a   1.000
_cell.length_b   1.000
_cell.length_c   1.000
_cell.angle_alpha   90.00
_cell.angle_beta   90.00
_cell.angle_gamma   90.00
#
_symmetry.space_group_name_H-M   'P 1'
#
loop_
_entity.id
_entity.type
_entity.pdbx_description
1 polymer ?
#
loop_
_entity_poly.entity_id
_entity_poly.type
_entity_poly.pdbx_seq_one_letter_code
_entity_poly.pdbx_strand_id
1 'polypeptide(L)'
;IATFRTNFGRSQFGKMLKNNIRLINKFFDKKEVLKRDYDKWFHESYGKRRRLAYLLKPYNKFVTLRTPHNAQPFLKSTFHEVWDNCGKELTEMSKNRFRSSSDLTPELFKTWQICTSKFLPYNTYQDTKMFPLILKSKKAIRAVREQKYKLVCLNDNIHIRNYDKKLKELKASFESILPEKSSFEL
;
A
#
# COMPACT_ATOMS: atom_id res chain seq x y z
N ILE A 1 7.23 2.43 -3.21
CA ILE A 1 7.40 3.07 -4.54
C ILE A 1 6.68 4.41 -4.61
N ALA A 2 7.30 5.43 -5.18
CA ALA A 2 6.66 6.71 -5.51
C ALA A 2 6.30 6.73 -7.01
N THR A 3 5.18 6.11 -7.37
CA THR A 3 4.74 6.01 -8.78
C THR A 3 3.25 6.23 -8.88
N PHE A 4 2.76 6.83 -9.96
CA PHE A 4 1.34 7.03 -10.19
C PHE A 4 0.62 5.76 -10.69
N ARG A 5 -0.70 5.74 -10.53
CA ARG A 5 -1.62 4.78 -11.14
C ARG A 5 -2.85 5.49 -11.69
N THR A 6 -3.47 4.89 -12.69
CA THR A 6 -4.81 5.30 -13.12
C THR A 6 -5.83 4.95 -12.02
N ASN A 7 -6.72 5.89 -11.73
CA ASN A 7 -7.84 5.73 -10.81
C ASN A 7 -9.08 6.41 -11.38
N PHE A 8 -10.01 5.62 -11.92
CA PHE A 8 -11.26 6.16 -12.47
C PHE A 8 -12.26 6.60 -11.37
N GLY A 9 -12.08 6.17 -10.12
CA GLY A 9 -12.96 6.53 -9.00
C GLY A 9 -14.34 5.90 -9.06
N ARG A 10 -14.49 4.76 -9.75
CA ARG A 10 -15.77 4.02 -9.84
C ARG A 10 -16.08 3.26 -8.55
N SER A 11 -15.07 2.62 -7.96
CA SER A 11 -15.23 1.89 -6.70
C SER A 11 -15.20 2.82 -5.48
N GLN A 12 -15.80 2.39 -4.36
CA GLN A 12 -15.75 3.13 -3.09
C GLN A 12 -14.30 3.45 -2.69
N PHE A 13 -13.41 2.46 -2.73
CA PHE A 13 -11.99 2.67 -2.45
C PHE A 13 -11.34 3.67 -3.41
N GLY A 14 -11.68 3.62 -4.70
CA GLY A 14 -11.20 4.58 -5.70
C GLY A 14 -11.64 6.02 -5.40
N LYS A 15 -12.86 6.21 -4.87
CA LYS A 15 -13.36 7.53 -4.41
C LYS A 15 -12.57 8.01 -3.19
N MET A 16 -12.36 7.15 -2.20
CA MET A 16 -11.56 7.49 -1.01
C MET A 16 -10.11 7.87 -1.36
N LEU A 17 -9.49 7.16 -2.31
CA LEU A 17 -8.16 7.55 -2.82
C LEU A 17 -8.15 8.94 -3.47
N LYS A 18 -9.25 9.36 -4.12
CA LYS A 18 -9.37 10.73 -4.64
C LYS A 18 -9.46 11.75 -3.51
N ASN A 19 -10.15 11.43 -2.41
CA ASN A 19 -10.22 12.31 -1.23
C ASN A 19 -8.83 12.59 -0.66
N ASN A 20 -7.99 11.56 -0.52
CA ASN A 20 -6.60 11.73 -0.08
C ASN A 20 -5.82 12.67 -1.01
N ILE A 21 -5.93 12.44 -2.34
CA ILE A 21 -5.22 13.25 -3.34
C ILE A 21 -5.70 14.70 -3.37
N ARG A 22 -6.99 14.94 -3.08
CA ARG A 22 -7.51 16.30 -2.92
C ARG A 22 -6.80 17.03 -1.79
N LEU A 23 -6.62 16.38 -0.63
CA LEU A 23 -5.89 16.96 0.49
C LEU A 23 -4.41 17.15 0.16
N ILE A 24 -3.75 16.16 -0.44
CA ILE A 24 -2.34 16.29 -0.84
C ILE A 24 -2.14 17.50 -1.78
N ASN A 25 -3.01 17.70 -2.76
CA ASN A 25 -2.94 18.85 -3.67
C ASN A 25 -3.25 20.21 -3.02
N LYS A 26 -3.78 20.24 -1.79
CA LYS A 26 -3.98 21.47 -1.00
C LYS A 26 -2.69 21.92 -0.33
N PHE A 27 -1.83 20.98 0.09
CA PHE A 27 -0.63 21.26 0.87
C PHE A 27 0.67 21.19 0.06
N PHE A 28 0.68 20.49 -1.08
CA PHE A 28 1.90 20.26 -1.85
C PHE A 28 1.75 20.69 -3.30
N ASP A 29 2.73 21.45 -3.79
CA ASP A 29 2.92 21.67 -5.22
C ASP A 29 3.70 20.49 -5.84
N LYS A 30 3.14 19.88 -6.89
CA LYS A 30 3.76 18.69 -7.49
C LYS A 30 5.07 19.02 -8.19
N LYS A 31 5.18 20.17 -8.87
CA LYS A 31 6.39 20.51 -9.62
C LYS A 31 7.55 20.75 -8.65
N GLU A 32 7.30 21.45 -7.55
CA GLU A 32 8.31 21.66 -6.50
C GLU A 32 8.77 20.35 -5.87
N VAL A 33 7.84 19.46 -5.50
CA VAL A 33 8.19 18.15 -4.93
C VAL A 33 8.98 17.30 -5.93
N LEU A 34 8.56 17.23 -7.20
CA LEU A 34 9.26 16.45 -8.23
C LEU A 34 10.62 17.03 -8.59
N LYS A 35 10.79 18.36 -8.50
CA LYS A 35 12.08 19.03 -8.72
C LYS A 35 13.03 18.74 -7.57
N ARG A 36 12.58 18.88 -6.32
CA ARG A 36 13.37 18.61 -5.11
C ARG A 36 13.79 17.15 -4.98
N ASP A 37 12.85 16.22 -5.22
CA ASP A 37 13.05 14.79 -4.96
C ASP A 37 13.17 13.97 -6.26
N TYR A 38 13.70 14.57 -7.34
CA TYR A 38 13.72 13.98 -8.68
C TYR A 38 14.19 12.53 -8.69
N ASP A 39 15.36 12.26 -8.11
CA ASP A 39 15.96 10.92 -8.10
C ASP A 39 15.10 9.87 -7.37
N LYS A 40 14.36 10.29 -6.33
CA LYS A 40 13.48 9.39 -5.58
C LYS A 40 12.20 9.06 -6.33
N TRP A 41 11.64 10.00 -7.09
CA TRP A 41 10.43 9.80 -7.90
C TRP A 41 10.69 9.06 -9.20
N PHE A 42 11.87 9.25 -9.78
CA PHE A 42 12.25 8.64 -11.05
C PHE A 42 13.26 7.49 -10.89
N HIS A 43 13.46 6.99 -9.68
CA HIS A 43 14.40 5.92 -9.37
C HIS A 43 14.23 4.67 -10.27
N GLU A 44 15.36 4.08 -10.68
CA GLU A 44 15.40 2.98 -11.66
C GLU A 44 14.74 1.70 -11.17
N SER A 45 14.83 1.41 -9.86
CA SER A 45 14.23 0.22 -9.24
C SER A 45 12.72 0.11 -9.49
N TYR A 46 12.02 1.21 -9.79
CA TYR A 46 10.59 1.19 -10.11
C TYR A 46 10.29 0.55 -11.48
N GLY A 47 11.30 0.41 -12.35
CA GLY A 47 11.19 -0.17 -13.69
C GLY A 47 10.11 0.54 -14.51
N LYS A 48 9.29 -0.22 -15.25
CA LYS A 48 8.22 0.33 -16.10
C LYS A 48 7.16 1.14 -15.34
N ARG A 49 7.10 1.07 -14.00
CA ARG A 49 6.08 1.77 -13.19
C ARG A 49 6.32 3.28 -13.10
N ARG A 50 7.54 3.77 -13.35
CA ARG A 50 7.84 5.22 -13.39
C ARG A 50 7.35 5.91 -14.68
N ARG A 51 6.94 5.16 -15.71
CA ARG A 51 6.49 5.72 -17.01
C ARG A 51 5.35 6.74 -16.86
N LEU A 52 4.36 6.44 -16.01
CA LEU A 52 3.25 7.36 -15.78
C LEU A 52 3.71 8.62 -15.01
N ALA A 53 4.73 8.52 -14.16
CA ALA A 53 5.33 9.70 -13.53
C ALA A 53 6.01 10.61 -14.56
N TYR A 54 6.72 10.03 -15.55
CA TYR A 54 7.29 10.81 -16.65
C TYR A 54 6.22 11.48 -17.50
N LEU A 55 5.20 10.72 -17.93
CA LEU A 55 4.11 11.24 -18.75
C LEU A 55 3.34 12.38 -18.05
N LEU A 56 3.16 12.26 -16.74
CA LEU A 56 2.46 13.27 -15.93
C LEU A 56 3.39 14.31 -15.30
N LYS A 57 4.68 14.33 -15.64
CA LYS A 57 5.62 15.35 -15.17
C LYS A 57 5.12 16.79 -15.46
N PRO A 58 4.64 17.14 -16.67
CA PRO A 58 4.20 18.51 -16.98
C PRO A 58 2.87 18.89 -16.34
N TYR A 59 2.02 17.92 -15.99
CA TYR A 59 0.73 18.17 -15.32
C TYR A 59 0.95 18.78 -13.93
N ASN A 60 0.12 19.72 -13.47
CA ASN A 60 0.43 20.46 -12.23
C ASN A 60 0.01 19.75 -10.94
N LYS A 61 -0.92 18.78 -10.99
CA LYS A 61 -1.51 18.18 -9.80
C LYS A 61 -1.06 16.75 -9.58
N PHE A 62 -0.93 16.34 -8.33
CA PHE A 62 -0.81 14.94 -7.96
C PHE A 62 -2.05 14.18 -8.41
N VAL A 63 -1.82 13.00 -8.97
CA VAL A 63 -2.85 11.99 -9.21
C VAL A 63 -2.69 10.87 -8.21
N THR A 64 -3.57 9.87 -8.23
CA THR A 64 -3.48 8.73 -7.33
C THR A 64 -2.14 8.01 -7.45
N LEU A 65 -1.41 7.93 -6.33
CA LEU A 65 -0.20 7.11 -6.21
C LEU A 65 -0.57 5.63 -6.19
N ARG A 66 0.37 4.79 -6.62
CA ARG A 66 0.24 3.35 -6.54
C ARG A 66 0.27 2.93 -5.07
N THR A 67 -0.67 2.05 -4.73
CA THR A 67 -0.96 1.57 -3.39
C THR A 67 -0.62 0.07 -3.32
N PRO A 68 0.63 -0.31 -3.01
CA PRO A 68 0.96 -1.73 -2.86
C PRO A 68 0.19 -2.31 -1.67
N HIS A 69 -0.54 -3.40 -1.89
CA HIS A 69 -1.22 -4.15 -0.83
C HIS A 69 -0.24 -5.04 -0.06
N ASN A 70 0.85 -4.45 0.43
CA ASN A 70 1.92 -5.09 1.19
C ASN A 70 2.20 -4.27 2.46
N ALA A 71 3.04 -4.77 3.37
CA ALA A 71 3.53 -3.95 4.46
C ALA A 71 4.19 -2.67 3.94
N GLN A 72 3.88 -1.54 4.57
CA GLN A 72 4.40 -0.24 4.20
C GLN A 72 5.08 0.38 5.42
N PRO A 73 6.30 0.92 5.28
CA PRO A 73 6.94 1.64 6.37
C PRO A 73 6.26 3.01 6.52
N PHE A 74 5.89 3.33 7.77
CA PHE A 74 5.38 4.63 8.19
C PHE A 74 6.21 5.18 9.35
N LEU A 75 6.41 6.48 9.37
CA LEU A 75 7.01 7.19 10.49
C LEU A 75 5.92 7.75 11.40
N LYS A 76 6.10 7.63 12.73
CA LYS A 76 5.20 8.26 13.71
C LYS A 76 5.07 9.77 13.48
N SER A 77 6.17 10.44 13.14
CA SER A 77 6.18 11.87 12.79
C SER A 77 5.21 12.22 11.65
N THR A 78 5.05 11.33 10.66
CA THR A 78 4.08 11.54 9.56
C THR A 78 2.66 11.54 10.09
N PHE A 79 2.34 10.68 11.07
CA PHE A 79 1.00 10.67 11.66
C PHE A 79 0.71 11.98 12.37
N HIS A 80 1.66 12.49 13.17
CA HIS A 80 1.52 13.79 13.82
C HIS A 80 1.28 14.91 12.80
N GLU A 81 2.14 15.04 11.79
CA GLU A 81 1.99 16.08 10.75
C GLU A 81 0.64 16.04 10.03
N VAL A 82 0.16 14.84 9.69
CA VAL A 82 -1.12 14.69 8.99
C VAL A 82 -2.29 15.01 9.93
N TRP A 83 -2.22 14.66 11.22
CA TRP A 83 -3.23 15.05 12.21
C TRP A 83 -3.26 16.55 12.44
N ASP A 84 -2.10 17.21 12.51
CA ASP A 84 -2.01 18.65 12.68
C ASP A 84 -2.62 19.41 11.50
N ASN A 85 -2.46 18.88 10.26
CA ASN A 85 -2.91 19.57 9.05
C ASN A 85 -4.29 19.12 8.54
N CYS A 86 -4.73 17.90 8.83
CA CYS A 86 -5.97 17.30 8.33
C CYS A 86 -6.86 16.75 9.46
N GLY A 87 -6.63 17.18 10.70
CA GLY A 87 -7.33 16.67 11.88
C GLY A 87 -8.85 16.82 11.80
N LYS A 88 -9.35 17.91 11.19
CA LYS A 88 -10.78 18.10 10.96
C LYS A 88 -11.36 17.00 10.08
N GLU A 89 -10.74 16.73 8.93
CA GLU A 89 -11.19 15.70 7.99
C GLU A 89 -11.05 14.28 8.57
N LEU A 90 -10.00 14.02 9.35
CA LEU A 90 -9.79 12.74 10.02
C LEU A 90 -10.83 12.48 11.12
N THR A 91 -11.10 13.48 11.95
CA THR A 91 -12.14 13.41 12.99
C THR A 91 -13.52 13.21 12.37
N GLU A 92 -13.83 13.93 11.28
CA GLU A 92 -15.12 13.76 10.60
C GLU A 92 -15.31 12.34 10.05
N MET A 93 -14.28 11.80 9.38
CA MET A 93 -14.30 10.40 8.91
C MET A 93 -14.51 9.41 10.06
N SER A 94 -13.92 9.66 11.24
CA SER A 94 -13.99 8.73 12.37
C SER A 94 -15.40 8.53 12.93
N LYS A 95 -16.35 9.42 12.60
CA LYS A 95 -17.77 9.30 12.96
C LYS A 95 -18.50 8.23 12.15
N ASN A 96 -17.94 7.80 11.02
CA ASN A 96 -18.56 6.80 10.16
C ASN A 96 -18.42 5.40 10.78
N ARG A 97 -19.55 4.77 11.11
CA ARG A 97 -19.58 3.39 11.63
C ARG A 97 -19.02 2.37 10.63
N PHE A 98 -19.31 2.58 9.35
CA PHE A 98 -18.82 1.77 8.24
C PHE A 98 -18.13 2.66 7.22
N ARG A 99 -17.22 2.05 6.46
CA ARG A 99 -16.49 2.76 5.40
C ARG A 99 -17.44 3.48 4.45
N SER A 100 -17.20 4.76 4.26
CA SER A 100 -17.91 5.64 3.34
C SER A 100 -17.04 6.06 2.17
N SER A 101 -17.66 6.48 1.05
CA SER A 101 -16.93 7.05 -0.08
C SER A 101 -16.29 8.41 0.22
N SER A 102 -16.70 9.09 1.29
CA SER A 102 -16.11 10.35 1.76
C SER A 102 -14.87 10.16 2.64
N ASP A 103 -14.58 8.92 3.03
CA ASP A 103 -13.49 8.62 3.95
C ASP A 103 -12.11 8.86 3.33
N LEU A 104 -11.13 9.01 4.22
CA LEU A 104 -9.71 8.98 3.94
C LEU A 104 -9.17 7.55 4.11
N THR A 105 -7.92 7.32 3.72
CA THR A 105 -7.26 6.01 3.88
C THR A 105 -5.83 6.19 4.37
N PRO A 106 -5.17 5.12 4.84
CA PRO A 106 -3.72 5.15 5.15
C PRO A 106 -2.83 5.71 4.02
N GLU A 107 -3.30 5.66 2.76
CA GLU A 107 -2.59 6.21 1.60
C GLU A 107 -2.45 7.74 1.63
N LEU A 108 -3.25 8.46 2.44
CA LEU A 108 -3.03 9.88 2.74
C LEU A 108 -1.67 10.06 3.42
N PHE A 109 -1.45 9.35 4.53
CA PHE A 109 -0.20 9.38 5.29
C PHE A 109 0.97 8.92 4.43
N LYS A 110 0.77 7.87 3.61
CA LYS A 110 1.83 7.37 2.76
C LYS A 110 2.25 8.40 1.72
N THR A 111 1.26 9.03 1.08
CA THR A 111 1.52 10.07 0.08
C THR A 111 2.13 11.30 0.74
N TRP A 112 1.69 11.69 1.94
CA TRP A 112 2.28 12.78 2.71
C TRP A 112 3.77 12.54 2.98
N GLN A 113 4.12 11.35 3.47
CA GLN A 113 5.50 10.96 3.72
C GLN A 113 6.36 10.99 2.45
N ILE A 114 5.78 10.64 1.30
CA ILE A 114 6.45 10.74 0.00
C ILE A 114 6.64 12.21 -0.39
N CYS A 115 5.61 13.04 -0.24
CA CYS A 115 5.67 14.48 -0.56
C CYS A 115 6.58 15.28 0.36
N THR A 116 6.90 14.78 1.55
CA THR A 116 7.89 15.36 2.48
C THR A 116 9.28 14.73 2.37
N SER A 117 9.54 13.92 1.33
CA SER A 117 10.83 13.25 1.08
C SER A 117 11.27 12.24 2.15
N LYS A 118 10.39 11.87 3.08
CA LYS A 118 10.67 10.96 4.21
C LYS A 118 10.57 9.48 3.82
N PHE A 119 11.13 9.11 2.68
CA PHE A 119 11.16 7.75 2.18
C PHE A 119 12.42 7.48 1.37
N LEU A 120 12.75 6.20 1.26
CA LEU A 120 13.77 5.69 0.34
C LEU A 120 13.10 5.00 -0.85
N PRO A 121 13.61 5.20 -2.08
CA PRO A 121 13.04 4.58 -3.25
C PRO A 121 13.29 3.07 -3.24
N TYR A 122 12.21 2.30 -3.11
CA TYR A 122 12.28 0.84 -3.07
C TYR A 122 11.09 0.20 -3.76
N ASN A 123 11.37 -0.81 -4.60
CA ASN A 123 10.37 -1.57 -5.32
C ASN A 123 9.83 -2.71 -4.47
N THR A 124 8.74 -2.42 -3.77
CA THR A 124 8.05 -3.37 -2.89
C THR A 124 7.57 -4.64 -3.60
N TYR A 125 7.55 -4.71 -4.94
CA TYR A 125 7.13 -5.92 -5.66
C TYR A 125 8.28 -6.90 -5.97
N GLN A 126 9.53 -6.54 -5.67
CA GLN A 126 10.69 -7.34 -6.08
C GLN A 126 10.89 -8.58 -5.20
N ASP A 127 10.52 -8.49 -3.92
CA ASP A 127 10.79 -9.48 -2.88
C ASP A 127 9.56 -9.76 -2.01
N THR A 128 8.39 -9.24 -2.42
CA THR A 128 7.11 -9.55 -1.77
C THR A 128 6.13 -10.15 -2.76
N LYS A 129 5.23 -11.00 -2.26
CA LYS A 129 4.22 -11.65 -3.10
C LYS A 129 2.89 -11.79 -2.39
N MET A 130 1.83 -11.30 -3.04
CA MET A 130 0.46 -11.58 -2.64
C MET A 130 -0.06 -12.84 -3.36
N PHE A 131 -0.67 -13.73 -2.58
CA PHE A 131 -1.32 -14.94 -3.03
C PHE A 131 -2.81 -14.92 -2.67
N PRO A 132 -3.72 -14.79 -3.66
CA PRO A 132 -5.13 -15.02 -3.42
C PRO A 132 -5.35 -16.53 -3.24
N LEU A 133 -5.65 -16.98 -2.02
CA LEU A 133 -5.68 -18.40 -1.65
C LEU A 133 -6.75 -19.18 -2.43
N ILE A 134 -7.82 -18.51 -2.84
CA ILE A 134 -8.87 -19.05 -3.71
C ILE A 134 -8.30 -19.60 -5.04
N LEU A 135 -7.30 -18.94 -5.63
CA LEU A 135 -6.69 -19.34 -6.91
C LEU A 135 -5.29 -19.94 -6.79
N LYS A 136 -4.53 -19.55 -5.76
CA LYS A 136 -3.07 -19.76 -5.70
C LYS A 136 -2.59 -20.41 -4.39
N SER A 137 -3.47 -21.05 -3.63
CA SER A 137 -3.14 -21.75 -2.37
C SER A 137 -1.91 -22.67 -2.49
N LYS A 138 -1.84 -23.58 -3.46
CA LYS A 138 -0.66 -24.46 -3.65
C LYS A 138 0.65 -23.68 -3.83
N LYS A 139 0.61 -22.58 -4.59
CA LYS A 139 1.78 -21.71 -4.81
C LYS A 139 2.15 -20.94 -3.53
N ALA A 140 1.15 -20.55 -2.74
CA ALA A 140 1.36 -19.90 -1.47
C ALA A 140 2.04 -20.83 -0.47
N ILE A 141 1.50 -22.04 -0.28
CA ILE A 141 2.05 -23.09 0.62
C ILE A 141 3.51 -23.39 0.27
N ARG A 142 3.80 -23.59 -1.02
CA ARG A 142 5.17 -23.79 -1.50
C ARG A 142 6.06 -22.58 -1.20
N ALA A 143 5.59 -21.36 -1.48
CA ALA A 143 6.37 -20.15 -1.26
C ALA A 143 6.68 -19.89 0.23
N VAL A 144 5.75 -20.24 1.14
CA VAL A 144 5.98 -20.21 2.59
C VAL A 144 7.06 -21.23 2.95
N ARG A 145 6.87 -22.50 2.59
CA ARG A 145 7.81 -23.59 2.93
C ARG A 145 9.23 -23.34 2.42
N GLU A 146 9.36 -22.82 1.20
CA GLU A 146 10.65 -22.49 0.59
C GLU A 146 11.22 -21.13 1.03
N GLN A 147 10.49 -20.37 1.87
CA GLN A 147 10.84 -19.00 2.29
C GLN A 147 11.21 -18.10 1.10
N LYS A 148 10.50 -18.26 -0.03
CA LYS A 148 10.89 -17.72 -1.34
C LYS A 148 10.88 -16.19 -1.41
N TYR A 149 10.09 -15.54 -0.55
CA TYR A 149 9.90 -14.09 -0.53
C TYR A 149 10.14 -13.58 0.88
N LYS A 150 10.68 -12.36 1.00
CA LYS A 150 10.86 -11.69 2.29
C LYS A 150 9.53 -11.37 2.98
N LEU A 151 8.47 -11.18 2.19
CA LEU A 151 7.12 -10.96 2.70
C LEU A 151 6.09 -11.64 1.79
N VAL A 152 5.21 -12.41 2.40
CA VAL A 152 4.06 -13.02 1.74
C VAL A 152 2.77 -12.42 2.28
N CYS A 153 1.86 -12.04 1.38
CA CYS A 153 0.50 -11.65 1.73
C CYS A 153 -0.43 -12.80 1.32
N LEU A 154 -1.02 -13.46 2.31
CA LEU A 154 -1.95 -14.56 2.10
C LEU A 154 -3.38 -14.00 2.17
N ASN A 155 -4.03 -13.84 1.02
CA ASN A 155 -5.35 -13.23 0.95
C ASN A 155 -6.42 -14.32 0.92
N ASP A 156 -7.21 -14.40 1.98
CA ASP A 156 -8.29 -15.36 2.16
C ASP A 156 -9.58 -14.91 1.45
N ASN A 157 -10.54 -15.83 1.39
CA ASN A 157 -11.84 -15.58 0.76
C ASN A 157 -12.84 -16.64 1.23
N ILE A 158 -14.10 -16.25 1.42
CA ILE A 158 -15.17 -17.17 1.84
C ILE A 158 -15.42 -18.31 0.82
N HIS A 159 -15.10 -18.12 -0.45
CA HIS A 159 -15.32 -19.10 -1.51
C HIS A 159 -14.12 -20.04 -1.76
N ILE A 160 -13.18 -20.14 -0.82
CA ILE A 160 -12.07 -21.09 -0.94
C ILE A 160 -12.61 -22.53 -0.89
N ARG A 161 -12.53 -23.24 -2.02
CA ARG A 161 -12.84 -24.68 -2.07
C ARG A 161 -11.85 -25.51 -1.25
N ASN A 162 -12.30 -26.58 -0.60
CA ASN A 162 -11.49 -27.46 0.26
C ASN A 162 -10.71 -26.67 1.32
N TYR A 163 -11.41 -25.76 2.00
CA TYR A 163 -10.82 -24.81 2.93
C TYR A 163 -9.99 -25.52 4.01
N ASP A 164 -10.56 -26.50 4.71
CA ASP A 164 -9.88 -27.19 5.81
C ASP A 164 -8.59 -27.88 5.36
N LYS A 165 -8.62 -28.53 4.20
CA LYS A 165 -7.43 -29.15 3.60
C LYS A 165 -6.35 -28.11 3.32
N LYS A 166 -6.72 -27.00 2.66
CA LYS A 166 -5.77 -25.92 2.34
C LYS A 166 -5.21 -25.26 3.59
N LEU A 167 -6.04 -25.06 4.62
CA LEU A 167 -5.62 -24.50 5.90
C LEU A 167 -4.65 -25.43 6.61
N LYS A 168 -4.93 -26.74 6.65
CA LYS A 168 -4.03 -27.75 7.22
C LYS A 168 -2.67 -27.76 6.52
N GLU A 169 -2.66 -27.76 5.19
CA GLU A 169 -1.40 -27.72 4.41
C GLU A 169 -0.62 -26.42 4.62
N LEU A 170 -1.32 -25.29 4.75
CA LEU A 170 -0.71 -24.00 5.04
C LEU A 170 -0.14 -23.93 6.45
N LYS A 171 -0.86 -24.40 7.47
CA LYS A 171 -0.36 -24.51 8.85
C LYS A 171 0.90 -25.36 8.90
N ALA A 172 0.88 -26.55 8.29
CA ALA A 172 2.06 -27.41 8.20
C ALA A 172 3.25 -26.73 7.50
N SER A 173 3.01 -25.82 6.54
CA SER A 173 4.10 -25.04 5.94
C SER A 173 4.68 -24.00 6.88
N PHE A 174 3.87 -23.37 7.74
CA PHE A 174 4.36 -22.45 8.77
C PHE A 174 5.10 -23.19 9.87
N GLU A 175 4.54 -24.27 10.40
CA GLU A 175 5.19 -25.11 11.44
C GLU A 175 6.57 -25.60 11.00
N SER A 176 6.76 -25.88 9.70
CA SER A 176 8.07 -26.31 9.17
C SER A 176 9.17 -25.24 9.18
N ILE A 177 8.81 -23.96 9.28
CA ILE A 177 9.77 -22.83 9.25
C ILE A 177 9.73 -21.96 10.52
N LEU A 178 8.63 -22.00 11.26
CA LEU A 178 8.33 -21.24 12.46
C LEU A 178 7.59 -22.19 13.44
N PRO A 179 8.29 -23.18 14.02
CA PRO A 179 7.67 -24.17 14.90
C PRO A 179 7.29 -23.58 16.27
N GLU A 180 7.96 -22.50 16.66
CA GLU A 180 7.70 -21.79 17.90
C GLU A 180 6.72 -20.66 17.67
N LYS A 181 5.76 -20.52 18.59
CA LYS A 181 4.80 -19.43 18.54
C LYS A 181 5.49 -18.09 18.71
N SER A 182 4.99 -17.09 17.98
CA SER A 182 5.40 -15.71 18.19
C SER A 182 4.95 -15.22 19.58
N SER A 183 5.71 -14.33 20.20
CA SER A 183 5.30 -13.64 21.44
C SER A 183 4.03 -12.79 21.28
N PHE A 184 3.60 -12.56 20.05
CA PHE A 184 2.36 -11.86 19.70
C PHE A 184 1.17 -12.80 19.47
N GLU A 185 1.40 -14.12 19.42
CA GLU A 185 0.35 -15.14 19.36
C GLU A 185 -0.07 -15.49 20.79
N LEU A 186 -1.06 -14.76 21.30
CA LEU A 186 -1.73 -15.02 22.58
C LEU A 186 -2.48 -16.36 22.56
#